data_AF-A0A952V0I2-F1
#
_entry.id   AF-A0A952V0I2-F1
#
_cell.length_a   1.000
_cell.length_b   1.000
_cell.length_c   1.000
_cell.angle_alpha   90.00
_cell.angle_beta   90.00
_cell.angle_gamma   90.00
#
_symmetry.space_group_name_H-M   'P 1'
#
loop_
_entity.id
_entity.type
_entity.pdbx_description
1 polymer ?
#
loop_
_entity_poly.entity_id
_entity_poly.type
_entity_poly.pdbx_seq_one_letter_code
_entity_poly.pdbx_strand_id
1 'polypeptide(L)'
;MGDTIDVDGWTVHRSGVSAVGPTGEEICGSAAARGRPATERAWFELVERVSAVQAIAEGEASYPLRDETGAIVGQLDRADVFPANPEPERWVYARSNGVAIHSGWRAACERAVWELAERDRVLRAWAGELRPVPIVHDLASPSYEWSAYAFPAGEGSFAASVEVVGVFALPMRDDLPVGIGFAGRPQREDALSAAACEAVQQLAFLWGEAVPASADAPPGAMLHLDTFQIPAHRPRLRAWLEGAHTAFASARSSRRGKAPVRFVDLTMAGLGAELRVAKAICADAMPLVFGESPDFAGLPIELRLHPIP
;
A
#
# COMPACT_ATOMS: atom_id res chain seq x y z
N MET A 1 17.78 -3.89 12.94
CA MET A 1 17.87 -4.99 13.93
C MET A 1 16.79 -6.02 13.61
N GLY A 2 17.01 -7.30 13.88
CA GLY A 2 16.00 -8.35 13.64
C GLY A 2 15.85 -9.23 14.87
N ASP A 3 14.63 -9.68 15.13
CA ASP A 3 14.26 -10.56 16.24
C ASP A 3 13.22 -11.60 15.77
N THR A 4 12.88 -12.52 16.67
CA THR A 4 11.90 -13.59 16.41
C THR A 4 10.86 -13.56 17.52
N ILE A 5 9.60 -13.58 17.15
CA ILE A 5 8.45 -13.50 18.07
C ILE A 5 7.45 -14.61 17.78
N ASP A 6 6.60 -14.91 18.76
CA ASP A 6 5.44 -15.77 18.60
C ASP A 6 4.18 -14.92 18.41
N VAL A 7 3.55 -15.03 17.24
CA VAL A 7 2.32 -14.33 16.86
C VAL A 7 1.23 -15.37 16.71
N ASP A 8 0.37 -15.47 17.72
CA ASP A 8 -0.75 -16.44 17.76
C ASP A 8 -0.32 -17.90 17.46
N GLY A 9 0.81 -18.33 18.03
CA GLY A 9 1.38 -19.66 17.80
C GLY A 9 2.21 -19.79 16.52
N TRP A 10 2.48 -18.68 15.82
CA TRP A 10 3.41 -18.64 14.68
C TRP A 10 4.74 -18.03 15.06
N THR A 11 5.82 -18.75 14.75
CA THR A 11 7.17 -18.17 14.76
C THR A 11 7.36 -17.23 13.58
N VAL A 12 7.45 -15.93 13.88
CA VAL A 12 7.65 -14.86 12.89
C VAL A 12 8.97 -14.16 13.15
N HIS A 13 9.79 -14.05 12.11
CA HIS A 13 10.99 -13.21 12.15
C HIS A 13 10.61 -11.82 11.65
N ARG A 14 10.89 -10.78 12.42
CA ARG A 14 10.67 -9.39 12.02
C ARG A 14 12.00 -8.64 12.01
N SER A 15 12.10 -7.63 11.15
CA SER A 15 13.26 -6.78 11.05
C SER A 15 12.85 -5.35 10.73
N GLY A 16 13.40 -4.41 11.47
CA GLY A 16 13.32 -2.98 11.19
C GLY A 16 14.70 -2.41 10.92
N VAL A 17 14.79 -1.51 9.96
CA VAL A 17 15.98 -0.71 9.67
C VAL A 17 15.53 0.72 9.40
N SER A 18 16.26 1.70 9.95
CA SER A 18 15.96 3.10 9.71
C SER A 18 17.18 3.87 9.22
N ALA A 19 16.91 4.96 8.53
CA ALA A 19 17.87 5.98 8.14
C ALA A 19 17.25 7.36 8.42
N VAL A 20 18.10 8.37 8.63
CA VAL A 20 17.65 9.75 8.81
C VAL A 20 17.86 10.49 7.50
N GLY A 21 16.78 11.06 6.96
CA GLY A 21 16.79 11.84 5.73
C GLY A 21 17.47 13.20 5.90
N PRO A 22 17.72 13.93 4.79
CA PRO A 22 18.41 15.23 4.82
C PRO A 22 17.72 16.30 5.66
N THR A 23 16.41 16.19 5.84
CA THR A 23 15.56 17.11 6.62
C THR A 23 15.41 16.70 8.09
N GLY A 24 16.08 15.62 8.51
CA GLY A 24 15.97 15.06 9.86
C GLY A 24 14.79 14.10 10.04
N GLU A 25 14.01 13.82 8.99
CA GLU A 25 12.94 12.83 9.06
C GLU A 25 13.51 11.39 9.17
N GLU A 26 12.94 10.58 10.07
CA GLU A 26 13.29 9.17 10.14
C GLU A 26 12.52 8.39 9.07
N ILE A 27 13.24 7.61 8.27
CA ILE A 27 12.72 6.75 7.21
C ILE A 27 12.98 5.32 7.63
N CYS A 28 11.92 4.52 7.74
CA CYS A 28 12.02 3.13 8.17
C CYS A 28 11.69 2.19 7.02
N GLY A 29 12.40 1.08 6.93
CA GLY A 29 11.99 -0.12 6.20
C GLY A 29 11.70 -1.24 7.21
N SER A 30 10.60 -1.95 7.00
CA SER A 30 10.11 -2.96 7.93
C SER A 30 9.73 -4.22 7.18
N ALA A 31 10.13 -5.39 7.67
CA ALA A 31 9.66 -6.63 7.07
C ALA A 31 9.49 -7.73 8.10
N ALA A 32 8.55 -8.62 7.86
CA ALA A 32 8.43 -9.85 8.63
C ALA A 32 8.03 -11.04 7.76
N ALA A 33 8.40 -12.24 8.21
CA ALA A 33 8.11 -13.48 7.51
C ALA A 33 8.05 -14.68 8.47
N ARG A 34 7.20 -15.65 8.13
CA ARG A 34 7.13 -16.94 8.84
C ARG A 34 8.33 -17.81 8.47
N GLY A 35 9.05 -18.32 9.47
CA GLY A 35 10.08 -19.34 9.32
C GLY A 35 11.35 -18.96 8.54
N ARG A 36 11.53 -17.69 8.15
CA ARG A 36 12.77 -17.19 7.52
C ARG A 36 13.09 -15.75 7.94
N PRO A 37 14.37 -15.35 8.00
CA PRO A 37 14.77 -13.97 8.25
C PRO A 37 14.17 -12.98 7.24
N ALA A 38 13.85 -11.77 7.69
CA ALA A 38 13.25 -10.71 6.87
C ALA A 38 14.18 -9.49 6.65
N THR A 39 15.44 -9.57 7.08
CA THR A 39 16.39 -8.45 7.07
C THR A 39 16.60 -7.83 5.69
N GLU A 40 16.77 -8.65 4.66
CA GLU A 40 16.97 -8.16 3.28
C GLU A 40 15.74 -7.42 2.75
N ARG A 41 14.53 -7.93 3.02
CA ARG A 41 13.28 -7.27 2.65
C ARG A 41 13.15 -5.91 3.32
N ALA A 42 13.46 -5.83 4.61
CA ALA A 42 13.42 -4.57 5.35
C ALA A 42 14.42 -3.55 4.77
N TRP A 43 15.60 -4.00 4.33
CA TRP A 43 16.58 -3.16 3.65
C TRP A 43 16.09 -2.67 2.29
N PHE A 44 15.52 -3.55 1.46
CA PHE A 44 14.97 -3.14 0.15
C PHE A 44 13.84 -2.12 0.31
N GLU A 45 12.93 -2.32 1.28
CA GLU A 45 11.87 -1.35 1.59
C GLU A 45 12.44 0.01 2.04
N LEU A 46 13.50 0.00 2.87
CA LEU A 46 14.17 1.24 3.26
C LEU A 46 14.75 1.96 2.04
N VAL A 47 15.48 1.25 1.18
CA VAL A 47 16.11 1.86 0.00
C VAL A 47 15.06 2.47 -0.93
N GLU A 48 13.95 1.77 -1.15
CA GLU A 48 12.83 2.26 -1.95
C GLU A 48 12.27 3.59 -1.40
N ARG A 49 12.02 3.65 -0.08
CA ARG A 49 11.52 4.85 0.60
C ARG A 49 12.52 6.00 0.58
N VAL A 50 13.80 5.72 0.85
CA VAL A 50 14.87 6.72 0.79
C VAL A 50 15.00 7.28 -0.62
N SER A 51 14.88 6.44 -1.66
CA SER A 51 14.92 6.87 -3.06
C SER A 51 13.80 7.84 -3.40
N ALA A 52 12.57 7.56 -2.96
CA ALA A 52 11.44 8.46 -3.15
C ALA A 52 11.63 9.80 -2.41
N VAL A 53 12.09 9.76 -1.15
CA VAL A 53 12.37 10.98 -0.36
C VAL A 53 13.49 11.81 -0.97
N GLN A 54 14.60 11.17 -1.38
CA GLN A 54 15.73 11.84 -1.99
C GLN A 54 15.32 12.53 -3.30
N ALA A 55 14.57 11.85 -4.17
CA ALA A 55 14.07 12.44 -5.40
C ALA A 55 13.19 13.68 -5.14
N ILE A 56 12.36 13.64 -4.09
CA ILE A 56 11.59 14.81 -3.65
C ILE A 56 12.53 15.93 -3.17
N ALA A 57 13.55 15.62 -2.37
CA ALA A 57 14.45 16.62 -1.80
C ALA A 57 15.37 17.31 -2.84
N GLU A 58 15.83 16.59 -3.87
CA GLU A 58 16.80 17.10 -4.85
C GLU A 58 16.27 18.22 -5.76
N GLY A 59 14.96 18.41 -5.82
CA GLY A 59 14.40 19.64 -6.42
C GLY A 59 14.33 19.65 -7.94
N GLU A 60 14.45 18.51 -8.65
CA GLU A 60 14.33 18.48 -10.12
C GLU A 60 13.00 19.09 -10.59
N ALA A 61 13.03 19.94 -11.61
CA ALA A 61 11.83 20.61 -12.12
C ALA A 61 10.92 19.64 -12.92
N SER A 62 11.51 18.65 -13.58
CA SER A 62 10.84 17.70 -14.46
C SER A 62 11.61 16.38 -14.51
N TYR A 63 10.89 15.27 -14.68
CA TYR A 63 11.48 13.94 -14.77
C TYR A 63 11.33 13.36 -16.18
N PRO A 64 12.34 12.65 -16.71
CA PRO A 64 12.19 11.87 -17.93
C PRO A 64 11.17 10.76 -17.73
N LEU A 65 10.14 10.74 -18.59
CA LEU A 65 9.13 9.71 -18.57
C LEU A 65 9.59 8.55 -19.46
N ARG A 66 9.66 7.35 -18.90
CA ARG A 66 10.17 6.13 -19.55
C ARG A 66 9.10 5.08 -19.75
N ASP A 67 9.32 4.19 -20.70
CA ASP A 67 8.59 2.92 -20.83
C ASP A 67 9.31 1.77 -20.09
N GLU A 68 8.75 0.56 -20.16
CA GLU A 68 9.30 -0.65 -19.53
C GLU A 68 10.66 -1.10 -20.10
N THR A 69 11.01 -0.63 -21.30
CA THR A 69 12.33 -0.90 -21.92
C THR A 69 13.39 0.10 -21.45
N GLY A 70 12.97 1.18 -20.78
CA GLY A 70 13.82 2.27 -20.33
C GLY A 70 13.96 3.40 -21.36
N ALA A 71 13.30 3.28 -22.52
CA ALA A 71 13.30 4.34 -23.52
C ALA A 71 12.55 5.56 -22.99
N ILE A 72 13.10 6.76 -23.21
CA ILE A 72 12.44 8.01 -22.87
C ILE A 72 11.32 8.24 -23.90
N VAL A 73 10.10 8.34 -23.41
CA VAL A 73 8.87 8.54 -24.21
C VAL A 73 8.21 9.89 -23.94
N GLY A 74 8.75 10.68 -23.01
CA GLY A 74 8.28 12.03 -22.72
C GLY A 74 9.00 12.65 -21.52
N GLN A 75 8.41 13.71 -20.99
CA GLN A 75 8.78 14.31 -19.71
C GLN A 75 7.53 14.61 -18.92
N LEU A 76 7.67 14.67 -17.60
CA LEU A 76 6.59 14.99 -16.69
C LEU A 76 7.07 16.01 -15.66
N ASP A 77 6.24 17.00 -15.34
CA ASP A 77 6.58 18.00 -14.35
C ASP A 77 6.66 17.35 -12.96
N ARG A 78 7.52 17.88 -12.10
CA ARG A 78 7.67 17.41 -10.71
C ARG A 78 6.34 17.35 -9.98
N ALA A 79 5.45 18.33 -10.21
CA ALA A 79 4.15 18.43 -9.57
C ALA A 79 3.20 17.28 -9.93
N ASP A 80 3.42 16.59 -11.06
CA ASP A 80 2.64 15.42 -11.44
C ASP A 80 3.25 14.11 -10.90
N VAL A 81 4.57 14.07 -10.65
CA VAL A 81 5.26 12.92 -10.03
C VAL A 81 5.09 12.92 -8.51
N PHE A 82 5.26 14.10 -7.90
CA PHE A 82 5.21 14.35 -6.47
C PHE A 82 4.29 15.55 -6.19
N PRO A 83 2.97 15.36 -6.26
CA PRO A 83 2.02 16.45 -6.11
C PRO A 83 2.10 17.07 -4.72
N ALA A 84 2.10 18.41 -4.69
CA ALA A 84 1.98 19.16 -3.45
C ALA A 84 0.54 19.11 -2.94
N ASN A 85 0.36 19.05 -1.63
CA ASN A 85 -0.96 19.18 -1.02
C ASN A 85 -1.18 20.64 -0.54
N PRO A 86 -2.27 21.31 -0.96
CA PRO A 86 -2.67 22.60 -0.40
C PRO A 86 -3.16 22.57 1.07
N GLU A 87 -3.59 21.41 1.60
CA GLU A 87 -4.15 21.23 2.95
C GLU A 87 -3.44 20.09 3.74
N PRO A 88 -2.12 20.21 3.99
CA PRO A 88 -1.29 19.13 4.57
C PRO A 88 -1.71 18.71 5.99
N GLU A 89 -2.44 19.57 6.71
CA GLU A 89 -3.00 19.28 8.03
C GLU A 89 -4.24 18.37 7.97
N ARG A 90 -4.88 18.23 6.80
CA ARG A 90 -6.09 17.40 6.62
C ARG A 90 -5.81 16.09 5.91
N TRP A 91 -4.89 16.10 4.95
CA TRP A 91 -4.50 14.92 4.19
C TRP A 91 -3.08 15.06 3.65
N VAL A 92 -2.50 14.02 3.05
CA VAL A 92 -1.20 14.05 2.35
C VAL A 92 -1.14 12.95 1.29
N TYR A 93 -0.44 13.19 0.17
CA TYR A 93 -0.16 12.13 -0.80
C TYR A 93 0.86 11.13 -0.26
N ALA A 94 0.65 9.84 -0.53
CA ALA A 94 1.64 8.82 -0.27
C ALA A 94 2.84 8.98 -1.23
N ARG A 95 4.04 9.23 -0.66
CA ARG A 95 5.27 9.48 -1.43
C ARG A 95 5.72 8.24 -2.22
N SER A 96 5.55 7.05 -1.63
CA SER A 96 5.98 5.77 -2.18
C SER A 96 4.91 5.05 -3.02
N ASN A 97 3.73 5.63 -3.26
CA ASN A 97 2.69 4.96 -4.05
C ASN A 97 3.21 4.61 -5.44
N GLY A 98 3.18 3.32 -5.78
CA GLY A 98 3.64 2.78 -7.05
C GLY A 98 5.15 2.90 -7.24
N VAL A 99 5.94 2.85 -6.16
CA VAL A 99 7.41 2.88 -6.22
C VAL A 99 7.92 1.49 -5.89
N ALA A 100 8.77 0.92 -6.75
CA ALA A 100 9.34 -0.40 -6.50
C ALA A 100 10.83 -0.47 -6.80
N ILE A 101 11.56 -1.20 -5.96
CA ILE A 101 12.96 -1.60 -6.21
C ILE A 101 13.08 -3.04 -6.75
N HIS A 102 14.00 -3.26 -7.70
CA HIS A 102 14.40 -4.59 -8.13
C HIS A 102 15.82 -4.61 -8.74
N SER A 103 16.37 -5.80 -8.98
CA SER A 103 17.65 -6.05 -9.69
C SER A 103 17.66 -5.72 -11.21
N GLY A 104 16.73 -4.89 -11.67
CA GLY A 104 16.68 -4.44 -13.06
C GLY A 104 15.46 -3.57 -13.35
N TRP A 105 15.58 -2.73 -14.39
CA TRP A 105 14.58 -1.72 -14.73
C TRP A 105 13.20 -2.31 -15.00
N ARG A 106 13.13 -3.31 -15.88
CA ARG A 106 11.86 -3.95 -16.25
C ARG A 106 11.17 -4.57 -15.05
N ALA A 107 11.91 -5.28 -14.21
CA ALA A 107 11.35 -5.92 -13.02
C ALA A 107 10.87 -4.87 -12.00
N ALA A 108 11.62 -3.76 -11.81
CA ALA A 108 11.17 -2.65 -10.99
C ALA A 108 9.87 -2.03 -11.54
N CYS A 109 9.77 -1.84 -12.86
CA CYS A 109 8.55 -1.36 -13.52
C CYS A 109 7.36 -2.30 -13.28
N GLU A 110 7.54 -3.61 -13.49
CA GLU A 110 6.48 -4.61 -13.26
C GLU A 110 5.99 -4.58 -11.81
N ARG A 111 6.90 -4.54 -10.83
CA ARG A 111 6.57 -4.45 -9.41
C ARG A 111 5.82 -3.16 -9.06
N ALA A 112 6.26 -2.02 -9.60
CA ALA A 112 5.62 -0.73 -9.42
C ALA A 112 4.19 -0.70 -10.00
N VAL A 113 3.96 -1.35 -11.16
CA VAL A 113 2.61 -1.51 -11.73
C VAL A 113 1.73 -2.33 -10.82
N TRP A 114 2.24 -3.43 -10.24
CA TRP A 114 1.44 -4.30 -9.40
C TRP A 114 0.99 -3.61 -8.11
N GLU A 115 1.88 -2.84 -7.48
CA GLU A 115 1.53 -2.02 -6.32
C GLU A 115 0.52 -0.93 -6.69
N LEU A 116 0.74 -0.20 -7.80
CA LEU A 116 -0.18 0.85 -8.23
C LEU A 116 -1.59 0.30 -8.52
N ALA A 117 -1.67 -0.87 -9.17
CA ALA A 117 -2.94 -1.56 -9.43
C ALA A 117 -3.61 -2.05 -8.13
N GLU A 118 -2.83 -2.52 -7.15
CA GLU A 118 -3.34 -2.89 -5.83
C GLU A 118 -4.00 -1.69 -5.14
N ARG A 119 -3.26 -0.58 -5.01
CA ARG A 119 -3.77 0.62 -4.34
C ARG A 119 -5.01 1.16 -5.03
N ASP A 120 -4.99 1.27 -6.37
CA ASP A 120 -6.13 1.73 -7.15
C ASP A 120 -7.40 0.89 -6.86
N ARG A 121 -7.31 -0.43 -6.93
CA ARG A 121 -8.49 -1.29 -6.78
C ARG A 121 -9.02 -1.32 -5.37
N VAL A 122 -8.14 -1.28 -4.36
CA VAL A 122 -8.57 -1.21 -2.96
C VAL A 122 -9.25 0.13 -2.68
N LEU A 123 -8.69 1.25 -3.14
CA LEU A 123 -9.28 2.59 -2.98
C LEU A 123 -10.62 2.71 -3.72
N ARG A 124 -10.72 2.18 -4.94
CA ARG A 124 -11.99 2.13 -5.70
C ARG A 124 -13.03 1.25 -5.03
N ALA A 125 -12.64 0.12 -4.47
CA ALA A 125 -13.54 -0.71 -3.69
C ALA A 125 -14.00 0.01 -2.42
N TRP A 126 -13.10 0.76 -1.76
CA TRP A 126 -13.44 1.60 -0.61
C TRP A 126 -14.42 2.72 -0.99
N ALA A 127 -14.25 3.35 -2.15
CA ALA A 127 -15.17 4.33 -2.72
C ALA A 127 -16.53 3.74 -3.15
N GLY A 128 -16.68 2.41 -3.13
CA GLY A 128 -17.89 1.71 -3.57
C GLY A 128 -17.96 1.44 -5.07
N GLU A 129 -16.96 1.83 -5.87
CA GLU A 129 -16.93 1.58 -7.32
C GLU A 129 -16.73 0.10 -7.68
N LEU A 130 -16.11 -0.67 -6.78
CA LEU A 130 -15.85 -2.09 -6.93
C LEU A 130 -16.38 -2.83 -5.70
N ARG A 131 -16.90 -4.03 -5.93
CA ARG A 131 -17.32 -4.92 -4.83
C ARG A 131 -16.22 -5.94 -4.54
N PRO A 132 -15.69 -6.03 -3.31
CA PRO A 132 -14.81 -7.13 -2.92
C PRO A 132 -15.52 -8.48 -3.09
N VAL A 133 -14.77 -9.50 -3.50
CA VAL A 133 -15.29 -10.86 -3.72
C VAL A 133 -14.57 -11.82 -2.79
N PRO A 134 -15.27 -12.54 -1.89
CA PRO A 134 -14.62 -13.49 -0.98
C PRO A 134 -13.93 -14.61 -1.77
N ILE A 135 -12.75 -15.02 -1.33
CA ILE A 135 -11.99 -16.13 -1.90
C ILE A 135 -11.56 -17.11 -0.80
N VAL A 136 -11.30 -18.35 -1.20
CA VAL A 136 -10.86 -19.42 -0.30
C VAL A 136 -9.41 -19.19 0.10
N HIS A 137 -9.10 -19.43 1.37
CA HIS A 137 -7.75 -19.46 1.93
C HIS A 137 -7.63 -20.59 2.96
N ASP A 138 -6.40 -20.92 3.34
CA ASP A 138 -6.06 -21.96 4.33
C ASP A 138 -5.49 -21.39 5.64
N LEU A 139 -5.41 -20.06 5.76
CA LEU A 139 -4.98 -19.40 6.99
C LEU A 139 -5.96 -19.69 8.12
N ALA A 140 -5.42 -20.16 9.24
CA ALA A 140 -6.17 -20.41 10.46
C ALA A 140 -5.28 -20.15 11.68
N SER A 141 -5.85 -19.54 12.70
CA SER A 141 -5.20 -19.32 13.99
C SER A 141 -6.26 -19.24 15.10
N PRO A 142 -5.93 -19.56 16.36
CA PRO A 142 -6.93 -19.68 17.41
C PRO A 142 -7.56 -18.35 17.83
N SER A 143 -6.86 -17.21 17.65
CA SER A 143 -7.32 -15.90 18.13
C SER A 143 -7.96 -15.02 17.05
N TYR A 144 -7.99 -15.47 15.80
CA TYR A 144 -8.41 -14.65 14.67
C TYR A 144 -9.39 -15.36 13.73
N GLU A 145 -10.35 -14.60 13.25
CA GLU A 145 -11.09 -14.92 12.05
C GLU A 145 -10.31 -14.39 10.84
N TRP A 146 -9.74 -15.32 10.07
CA TRP A 146 -9.09 -14.99 8.81
C TRP A 146 -10.11 -14.95 7.68
N SER A 147 -9.97 -13.97 6.80
CA SER A 147 -10.75 -13.87 5.58
C SER A 147 -9.90 -13.30 4.44
N ALA A 148 -10.24 -13.65 3.21
CA ALA A 148 -9.54 -13.16 2.02
C ALA A 148 -10.54 -12.73 0.95
N TYR A 149 -10.19 -11.65 0.24
CA TYR A 149 -11.04 -11.06 -0.79
C TYR A 149 -10.22 -10.69 -2.03
N ALA A 150 -10.76 -10.98 -3.20
CA ALA A 150 -10.29 -10.43 -4.46
C ALA A 150 -10.91 -9.04 -4.70
N PHE A 151 -10.10 -8.13 -5.23
CA PHE A 151 -10.50 -6.80 -5.69
C PHE A 151 -10.45 -6.80 -7.22
N PRO A 152 -11.58 -7.10 -7.90
CA PRO A 152 -11.59 -7.33 -9.35
C PRO A 152 -11.26 -6.05 -10.12
N ALA A 153 -10.61 -6.19 -11.27
CA ALA A 153 -10.43 -5.10 -12.19
C ALA A 153 -11.80 -4.64 -12.73
N GLY A 154 -12.08 -3.35 -12.67
CA GLY A 154 -13.22 -2.78 -13.39
C GLY A 154 -13.02 -2.83 -14.91
N GLU A 155 -14.11 -2.81 -15.68
CA GLU A 155 -14.02 -2.63 -17.13
C GLU A 155 -13.17 -1.39 -17.47
N GLY A 156 -12.18 -1.55 -18.35
CA GLY A 156 -11.27 -0.46 -18.73
C GLY A 156 -10.19 -0.12 -17.70
N SER A 157 -10.04 -0.87 -16.61
CA SER A 157 -8.96 -0.67 -15.63
C SER A 157 -7.59 -0.84 -16.29
N PHE A 158 -6.66 0.06 -15.95
CA PHE A 158 -5.25 -0.16 -16.28
C PHE A 158 -4.75 -1.41 -15.56
N ALA A 159 -3.76 -2.09 -16.14
CA ALA A 159 -3.19 -3.31 -15.56
C ALA A 159 -4.25 -4.39 -15.21
N ALA A 160 -5.27 -4.57 -16.05
CA ALA A 160 -6.33 -5.57 -15.86
C ALA A 160 -5.82 -7.02 -15.70
N SER A 161 -4.59 -7.31 -16.12
CA SER A 161 -3.92 -8.61 -15.96
C SER A 161 -3.33 -8.85 -14.57
N VAL A 162 -3.29 -7.85 -13.70
CA VAL A 162 -2.88 -8.01 -12.30
C VAL A 162 -4.08 -8.53 -11.52
N GLU A 163 -3.91 -9.55 -10.68
CA GLU A 163 -4.87 -9.96 -9.66
C GLU A 163 -4.55 -9.20 -8.36
N VAL A 164 -5.56 -8.62 -7.72
CA VAL A 164 -5.40 -7.88 -6.46
C VAL A 164 -6.20 -8.59 -5.38
N VAL A 165 -5.53 -8.90 -4.26
CA VAL A 165 -6.10 -9.62 -3.12
C VAL A 165 -5.82 -8.85 -1.84
N GLY A 166 -6.76 -8.90 -0.90
CA GLY A 166 -6.56 -8.51 0.49
C GLY A 166 -6.85 -9.66 1.44
N VAL A 167 -6.08 -9.73 2.52
CA VAL A 167 -6.21 -10.70 3.61
C VAL A 167 -6.39 -9.93 4.90
N PHE A 168 -7.37 -10.38 5.69
CA PHE A 168 -7.78 -9.73 6.93
C PHE A 168 -7.79 -10.75 8.06
N ALA A 169 -7.09 -10.44 9.14
CA ALA A 169 -7.12 -11.15 10.40
C ALA A 169 -7.89 -10.30 11.41
N LEU A 170 -9.18 -10.63 11.59
CA LEU A 170 -10.02 -9.94 12.55
C LEU A 170 -9.95 -10.66 13.90
N PRO A 171 -9.50 -10.00 14.98
CA PRO A 171 -9.31 -10.65 16.25
C PRO A 171 -10.65 -10.99 16.90
N MET A 172 -10.69 -12.13 17.60
CA MET A 172 -11.85 -12.55 18.40
C MET A 172 -11.94 -11.82 19.76
N ARG A 173 -10.94 -10.99 20.08
CA ARG A 173 -10.83 -10.20 21.31
C ARG A 173 -10.46 -8.76 20.99
N ASP A 174 -10.86 -7.84 21.87
CA ASP A 174 -10.67 -6.40 21.66
C ASP A 174 -9.25 -5.91 21.97
N ASP A 175 -8.48 -6.68 22.72
CA ASP A 175 -7.10 -6.35 23.11
C ASP A 175 -6.04 -6.89 22.16
N LEU A 176 -6.45 -7.49 21.04
CA LEU A 176 -5.55 -7.96 19.98
C LEU A 176 -5.62 -7.04 18.76
N PRO A 177 -4.49 -6.86 18.04
CA PRO A 177 -4.45 -6.04 16.84
C PRO A 177 -5.26 -6.66 15.70
N VAL A 178 -5.63 -5.85 14.71
CA VAL A 178 -6.15 -6.28 13.41
C VAL A 178 -4.97 -6.43 12.44
N GLY A 179 -4.96 -7.53 11.68
CA GLY A 179 -4.03 -7.73 10.58
C GLY A 179 -4.67 -7.45 9.23
N ILE A 180 -4.07 -6.60 8.42
CA ILE A 180 -4.53 -6.24 7.07
C ILE A 180 -3.33 -6.30 6.14
N GLY A 181 -3.47 -7.04 5.04
CA GLY A 181 -2.48 -7.10 3.99
C GLY A 181 -3.13 -7.04 2.63
N PHE A 182 -2.50 -6.32 1.70
CA PHE A 182 -2.91 -6.22 0.31
C PHE A 182 -1.76 -6.61 -0.59
N ALA A 183 -2.07 -7.17 -1.76
CA ALA A 183 -1.07 -7.51 -2.77
C ALA A 183 -1.65 -7.52 -4.18
N GLY A 184 -0.94 -6.90 -5.12
CA GLY A 184 -1.10 -7.13 -6.56
C GLY A 184 -0.08 -8.13 -7.11
N ARG A 185 -0.50 -9.16 -7.88
CA ARG A 185 0.40 -10.09 -8.60
C ARG A 185 -0.22 -10.55 -9.92
N PRO A 186 0.53 -11.12 -10.88
CA PRO A 186 -0.05 -11.66 -12.11
C PRO A 186 -0.97 -12.86 -11.90
N GLN A 187 -0.79 -13.60 -10.79
CA GLN A 187 -1.59 -14.76 -10.44
C GLN A 187 -2.25 -14.55 -9.07
N ARG A 188 -3.50 -15.02 -8.93
CA ARG A 188 -4.28 -14.84 -7.71
C ARG A 188 -3.68 -15.54 -6.50
N GLU A 189 -3.12 -16.73 -6.69
CA GLU A 189 -2.49 -17.51 -5.62
C GLU A 189 -1.26 -16.77 -5.06
N ASP A 190 -0.43 -16.21 -5.93
CA ASP A 190 0.71 -15.38 -5.54
C ASP A 190 0.25 -14.10 -4.82
N ALA A 191 -0.82 -13.47 -5.30
CA ALA A 191 -1.40 -12.29 -4.65
C ALA A 191 -1.93 -12.64 -3.25
N LEU A 192 -2.64 -13.76 -3.10
CA LEU A 192 -3.11 -14.24 -1.80
C LEU A 192 -1.95 -14.51 -0.84
N SER A 193 -0.93 -15.23 -1.28
CA SER A 193 0.26 -15.53 -0.47
C SER A 193 0.99 -14.25 -0.01
N ALA A 194 1.13 -13.28 -0.92
CA ALA A 194 1.75 -12.00 -0.61
C ALA A 194 0.91 -11.16 0.36
N ALA A 195 -0.41 -11.05 0.15
CA ALA A 195 -1.31 -10.32 1.04
C ALA A 195 -1.35 -10.97 2.44
N ALA A 196 -1.29 -12.30 2.52
CA ALA A 196 -1.17 -13.01 3.80
C ALA A 196 0.14 -12.66 4.52
N CYS A 197 1.25 -12.58 3.80
CA CYS A 197 2.53 -12.17 4.36
C CYS A 197 2.49 -10.72 4.88
N GLU A 198 1.85 -9.80 4.18
CA GLU A 198 1.65 -8.42 4.64
C GLU A 198 0.77 -8.35 5.90
N ALA A 199 -0.33 -9.11 5.95
CA ALA A 199 -1.19 -9.17 7.13
C ALA A 199 -0.44 -9.73 8.35
N VAL A 200 0.33 -10.81 8.18
CA VAL A 200 1.19 -11.38 9.23
C VAL A 200 2.28 -10.39 9.64
N GLN A 201 2.83 -9.64 8.70
CA GLN A 201 3.84 -8.63 8.99
C GLN A 201 3.27 -7.52 9.86
N GLN A 202 2.09 -7.01 9.54
CA GLN A 202 1.42 -6.01 10.37
C GLN A 202 1.16 -6.57 11.78
N LEU A 203 0.61 -7.78 11.89
CA LEU A 203 0.41 -8.43 13.20
C LEU A 203 1.72 -8.54 13.98
N ALA A 204 2.83 -8.90 13.34
CA ALA A 204 4.13 -9.07 13.99
C ALA A 204 4.73 -7.76 14.56
N PHE A 205 4.46 -6.63 13.91
CA PHE A 205 4.89 -5.33 14.42
C PHE A 205 3.97 -4.78 15.50
N LEU A 206 2.68 -5.16 15.49
CA LEU A 206 1.70 -4.75 16.50
C LEU A 206 1.60 -5.73 17.69
N TRP A 207 2.25 -6.89 17.61
CA TRP A 207 2.06 -7.94 18.60
C TRP A 207 2.59 -7.54 19.98
N GLY A 208 1.70 -7.54 20.97
CA GLY A 208 2.00 -7.11 22.34
C GLY A 208 1.88 -5.60 22.57
N GLU A 209 1.64 -4.81 21.52
CA GLU A 209 1.30 -3.40 21.65
C GLU A 209 -0.15 -3.24 22.14
N ALA A 210 -0.42 -2.17 22.88
CA ALA A 210 -1.77 -1.87 23.31
C ALA A 210 -2.61 -1.42 22.11
N VAL A 211 -3.80 -2.00 21.95
CA VAL A 211 -4.78 -1.53 20.96
C VAL A 211 -5.18 -0.09 21.29
N PRO A 212 -5.07 0.86 20.35
CA PRO A 212 -5.35 2.27 20.61
C PRO A 212 -6.84 2.51 20.91
N ALA A 213 -7.11 3.47 21.79
CA ALA A 213 -8.47 3.93 22.09
C ALA A 213 -8.96 5.03 21.13
N SER A 214 -8.03 5.76 20.52
CA SER A 214 -8.23 6.86 19.55
C SER A 214 -7.08 6.87 18.53
N ALA A 215 -7.30 7.51 17.39
CA ALA A 215 -6.28 7.71 16.37
C ALA A 215 -6.00 9.22 16.26
N ASP A 216 -4.91 9.67 16.86
CA ASP A 216 -4.56 11.09 17.00
C ASP A 216 -3.32 11.48 16.17
N ALA A 217 -2.78 10.54 15.39
CA ALA A 217 -1.65 10.79 14.50
C ALA A 217 -2.02 11.82 13.40
N PRO A 218 -1.07 12.67 12.97
CA PRO A 218 -1.29 13.53 11.81
C PRO A 218 -1.56 12.71 10.54
N PRO A 219 -2.10 13.32 9.47
CA PRO A 219 -2.32 12.62 8.20
C PRO A 219 -1.08 11.86 7.72
N GLY A 220 -1.23 10.54 7.60
CA GLY A 220 -0.16 9.63 7.22
C GLY A 220 -0.55 8.17 7.44
N ALA A 221 0.36 7.28 7.08
CA ALA A 221 0.22 5.83 7.25
C ALA A 221 -0.27 5.42 8.66
N MET A 222 0.32 6.03 9.70
CA MET A 222 0.02 5.71 11.10
C MET A 222 -1.43 6.05 11.49
N LEU A 223 -1.96 7.19 11.04
CA LEU A 223 -3.35 7.56 11.29
C LEU A 223 -4.30 6.48 10.75
N HIS A 224 -4.03 5.97 9.56
CA HIS A 224 -4.83 4.91 8.95
C HIS A 224 -4.65 3.59 9.70
N LEU A 225 -3.41 3.23 10.02
CA LEU A 225 -3.12 2.04 10.82
C LEU A 225 -3.90 2.05 12.13
N ASP A 226 -3.72 3.07 12.97
CA ASP A 226 -4.33 3.19 14.29
C ASP A 226 -5.86 3.22 14.19
N THR A 227 -6.42 3.93 13.21
CA THR A 227 -7.86 3.99 12.97
C THR A 227 -8.46 2.60 12.86
N PHE A 228 -7.85 1.69 12.09
CA PHE A 228 -8.40 0.35 11.88
C PHE A 228 -8.03 -0.66 12.97
N GLN A 229 -7.18 -0.29 13.95
CA GLN A 229 -6.98 -1.08 15.16
C GLN A 229 -8.11 -0.89 16.18
N ILE A 230 -8.78 0.27 16.20
CA ILE A 230 -9.84 0.58 17.17
C ILE A 230 -11.01 -0.42 17.00
N PRO A 231 -11.42 -1.15 18.07
CA PRO A 231 -12.45 -2.20 17.97
C PRO A 231 -13.79 -1.73 17.37
N ALA A 232 -14.19 -0.49 17.69
CA ALA A 232 -15.41 0.12 17.18
C ALA A 232 -15.45 0.28 15.64
N HIS A 233 -14.30 0.21 14.95
CA HIS A 233 -14.22 0.34 13.50
C HIS A 233 -14.29 -1.00 12.75
N ARG A 234 -14.14 -2.14 13.45
CA ARG A 234 -14.19 -3.49 12.84
C ARG A 234 -15.51 -3.79 12.11
N PRO A 235 -16.70 -3.40 12.61
CA PRO A 235 -17.94 -3.59 11.86
C PRO A 235 -17.95 -2.85 10.51
N ARG A 236 -17.29 -1.68 10.42
CA ARG A 236 -17.19 -0.93 9.15
C ARG A 236 -16.34 -1.67 8.14
N LEU A 237 -15.20 -2.22 8.59
CA LEU A 237 -14.34 -3.04 7.75
C LEU A 237 -15.07 -4.28 7.22
N ARG A 238 -15.83 -4.99 8.07
CA ARG A 238 -16.68 -6.12 7.63
C ARG A 238 -17.74 -5.70 6.62
N ALA A 239 -18.48 -4.63 6.91
CA ALA A 239 -19.53 -4.12 6.02
C ALA A 239 -18.96 -3.74 4.64
N TRP A 240 -17.78 -3.11 4.59
CA TRP A 240 -17.08 -2.82 3.35
C TRP A 240 -16.78 -4.10 2.55
N LEU A 241 -16.19 -5.11 3.18
CA LEU A 241 -15.83 -6.39 2.55
C LEU A 241 -17.07 -7.16 2.05
N GLU A 242 -18.21 -7.01 2.72
CA GLU A 242 -19.49 -7.58 2.29
C GLU A 242 -20.14 -6.81 1.12
N GLY A 243 -19.61 -5.61 0.81
CA GLY A 243 -19.99 -4.77 -0.31
C GLY A 243 -20.91 -3.60 0.03
N ALA A 244 -21.10 -3.26 1.31
CA ALA A 244 -21.99 -2.18 1.73
C ALA A 244 -21.63 -0.81 1.12
N HIS A 245 -20.35 -0.59 0.81
CA HIS A 245 -19.88 0.67 0.25
C HIS A 245 -20.42 0.93 -1.17
N THR A 246 -20.88 -0.11 -1.89
CA THR A 246 -21.50 0.05 -3.22
C THR A 246 -22.76 0.93 -3.20
N ALA A 247 -23.40 1.10 -2.04
CA ALA A 247 -24.50 2.04 -1.86
C ALA A 247 -24.08 3.51 -1.99
N PHE A 248 -22.78 3.81 -1.80
CA PHE A 248 -22.21 5.15 -1.93
C PHE A 248 -21.51 5.37 -3.27
N ALA A 249 -21.58 4.39 -4.19
CA ALA A 249 -20.97 4.50 -5.50
C ALA A 249 -21.48 5.78 -6.19
N SER A 250 -20.63 6.80 -6.21
CA SER A 250 -20.99 8.06 -6.88
C SER A 250 -20.96 7.84 -8.38
N ALA A 251 -21.87 8.47 -9.11
CA ALA A 251 -21.85 8.51 -10.57
C ALA A 251 -20.67 9.33 -11.14
N ARG A 252 -19.65 9.67 -10.34
CA ARG A 252 -18.38 10.18 -10.85
C ARG A 252 -17.88 9.12 -11.83
N SER A 253 -18.04 9.42 -13.12
CA SER A 253 -17.48 8.57 -14.16
C SER A 253 -15.99 8.54 -13.87
N SER A 254 -15.48 7.40 -13.40
CA SER A 254 -14.06 7.16 -13.52
C SER A 254 -13.76 7.36 -15.00
N ARG A 255 -12.93 8.36 -15.31
CA ARG A 255 -12.29 8.43 -16.62
C ARG A 255 -11.47 7.16 -16.70
N ARG A 256 -12.08 6.07 -17.15
CA ARG A 256 -11.41 4.81 -17.41
C ARG A 256 -10.88 4.94 -18.82
N GLY A 257 -9.70 5.52 -18.92
CA GLY A 257 -8.90 5.40 -20.13
C GLY A 257 -8.26 4.01 -20.18
N LYS A 258 -7.69 3.69 -21.35
CA LYS A 258 -6.56 2.76 -21.41
C LYS A 258 -5.29 3.60 -21.33
N ALA A 259 -5.19 4.50 -20.34
CA ALA A 259 -4.01 5.35 -20.23
C ALA A 259 -2.80 4.43 -20.05
N PRO A 260 -1.76 4.62 -20.87
CA PRO A 260 -0.60 3.78 -20.76
C PRO A 260 0.13 4.07 -19.44
N VAL A 261 0.56 3.01 -18.75
CA VAL A 261 1.43 3.18 -17.59
C VAL A 261 2.82 3.60 -18.08
N ARG A 262 3.42 4.54 -17.36
CA ARG A 262 4.73 5.12 -17.63
C ARG A 262 5.54 5.16 -16.35
N PHE A 263 6.84 5.40 -16.47
CA PHE A 263 7.76 5.23 -15.34
C PHE A 263 8.70 6.41 -15.19
N VAL A 264 8.99 6.76 -13.94
CA VAL A 264 10.10 7.64 -13.57
C VAL A 264 11.17 6.81 -12.89
N ASP A 265 12.43 7.04 -13.25
CA ASP A 265 13.58 6.41 -12.61
C ASP A 265 13.97 7.20 -11.36
N LEU A 266 13.85 6.56 -10.19
CA LEU A 266 14.20 7.13 -8.89
C LEU A 266 15.49 6.50 -8.34
N THR A 267 16.28 5.82 -9.18
CA THR A 267 17.51 5.14 -8.75
C THR A 267 18.52 6.15 -8.21
N MET A 268 18.83 6.07 -6.92
CA MET A 268 19.81 6.93 -6.28
C MET A 268 21.23 6.68 -6.77
N ALA A 269 22.05 7.74 -6.80
CA ALA A 269 23.48 7.62 -7.06
C ALA A 269 24.15 6.70 -6.01
N GLY A 270 24.98 5.76 -6.47
CA GLY A 270 25.68 4.81 -5.59
C GLY A 270 24.86 3.57 -5.22
N LEU A 271 23.58 3.50 -5.59
CA LEU A 271 22.85 2.24 -5.61
C LEU A 271 23.48 1.37 -6.71
N GLY A 272 24.02 0.20 -6.33
CA GLY A 272 24.85 -0.63 -7.21
C GLY A 272 24.27 -0.82 -8.62
N ALA A 273 25.14 -1.09 -9.60
CA ALA A 273 24.80 -1.02 -11.04
C ALA A 273 23.57 -1.87 -11.47
N GLU A 274 23.18 -2.86 -10.68
CA GLU A 274 22.08 -3.79 -10.95
C GLU A 274 20.73 -3.34 -10.38
N LEU A 275 20.71 -2.60 -9.26
CA LEU A 275 19.45 -2.21 -8.61
C LEU A 275 18.83 -1.00 -9.31
N ARG A 276 17.52 -1.03 -9.48
CA ARG A 276 16.72 0.04 -10.06
C ARG A 276 15.50 0.31 -9.21
N VAL A 277 15.14 1.58 -9.09
CA VAL A 277 13.92 2.04 -8.42
C VAL A 277 13.06 2.75 -9.43
N ALA A 278 11.86 2.25 -9.67
CA ALA A 278 10.92 2.81 -10.63
C ALA A 278 9.67 3.31 -9.92
N LYS A 279 9.12 4.46 -10.34
CA LYS A 279 7.78 4.92 -9.96
C LYS A 279 6.83 4.80 -11.14
N ALA A 280 5.77 4.01 -11.01
CA ALA A 280 4.71 3.89 -11.99
C ALA A 280 3.79 5.12 -11.94
N ILE A 281 3.46 5.66 -13.11
CA ILE A 281 2.57 6.80 -13.32
C ILE A 281 1.46 6.36 -14.26
N CYS A 282 0.21 6.54 -13.82
CA CYS A 282 -0.98 6.27 -14.61
C CYS A 282 -2.05 7.30 -14.29
N ALA A 283 -2.52 8.04 -15.30
CA ALA A 283 -3.55 9.08 -15.12
C ALA A 283 -4.93 8.50 -14.70
N ASP A 284 -5.15 7.21 -14.95
CA ASP A 284 -6.38 6.51 -14.56
C ASP A 284 -6.30 5.90 -13.15
N ALA A 285 -5.12 5.90 -12.51
CA ALA A 285 -4.97 5.37 -11.16
C ALA A 285 -5.46 6.36 -10.10
N MET A 286 -6.26 5.89 -9.15
CA MET A 286 -6.67 6.68 -8.01
C MET A 286 -5.44 6.99 -7.12
N PRO A 287 -5.19 8.27 -6.77
CA PRO A 287 -4.04 8.61 -5.93
C PRO A 287 -4.23 8.08 -4.50
N LEU A 288 -3.18 7.48 -3.94
CA LEU A 288 -3.16 7.13 -2.53
C LEU A 288 -2.92 8.39 -1.68
N VAL A 289 -3.89 8.69 -0.82
CA VAL A 289 -3.92 9.88 0.04
C VAL A 289 -4.24 9.45 1.46
N PHE A 290 -3.38 9.81 2.41
CA PHE A 290 -3.63 9.62 3.83
C PHE A 290 -4.36 10.85 4.42
N GLY A 291 -5.27 10.66 5.37
CA GLY A 291 -6.18 11.65 5.91
C GLY A 291 -7.52 11.72 5.17
N GLU A 292 -8.25 12.82 5.33
CA GLU A 292 -9.56 13.02 4.72
C GLU A 292 -9.45 13.34 3.22
N SER A 293 -9.24 12.31 2.38
CA SER A 293 -9.08 12.51 0.93
C SER A 293 -10.29 13.23 0.30
N PRO A 294 -10.06 14.24 -0.58
CA PRO A 294 -11.11 14.85 -1.37
C PRO A 294 -11.90 13.86 -2.25
N ASP A 295 -11.28 12.74 -2.62
CA ASP A 295 -11.94 11.71 -3.41
C ASP A 295 -13.04 10.97 -2.61
N PHE A 296 -12.90 10.93 -1.29
CA PHE A 296 -13.89 10.32 -0.38
C PHE A 296 -14.85 11.34 0.24
N ALA A 297 -14.84 12.61 -0.20
CA ALA A 297 -15.72 13.65 0.35
C ALA A 297 -17.22 13.31 0.26
N GLY A 298 -17.62 12.49 -0.72
CA GLY A 298 -18.99 12.00 -0.90
C GLY A 298 -19.39 10.85 0.04
N LEU A 299 -18.44 10.24 0.74
CA LEU A 299 -18.71 9.20 1.74
C LEU A 299 -19.13 9.83 3.08
N PRO A 300 -19.90 9.10 3.91
CA PRO A 300 -20.07 9.41 5.33
C PRO A 300 -18.73 9.67 6.01
N ILE A 301 -18.69 10.60 6.97
CA ILE A 301 -17.43 11.09 7.56
C ILE A 301 -16.60 9.96 8.16
N GLU A 302 -17.27 8.97 8.75
CA GLU A 302 -16.69 7.78 9.35
C GLU A 302 -16.07 6.77 8.35
N LEU A 303 -16.30 6.97 7.04
CA LEU A 303 -15.75 6.16 5.95
C LEU A 303 -14.73 6.93 5.09
N ARG A 304 -14.35 8.16 5.47
CA ARG A 304 -13.39 8.97 4.69
C ARG A 304 -11.93 8.55 4.83
N LEU A 305 -11.63 7.67 5.79
CA LEU A 305 -10.31 7.06 5.95
C LEU A 305 -10.36 5.62 5.41
N HIS A 306 -9.45 5.27 4.49
CA HIS A 306 -9.36 3.94 3.88
C HIS A 306 -8.42 3.01 4.68
N PRO A 307 -8.56 1.66 4.58
CA PRO A 307 -7.82 0.70 5.39
C PRO A 307 -6.40 0.40 4.88
N ILE A 308 -5.82 1.28 4.05
CA ILE A 308 -4.46 1.10 3.54
C ILE A 308 -3.53 1.94 4.43
N PRO A 309 -2.62 1.31 5.19
CA PRO A 309 -1.55 2.01 5.90
C PRO A 309 -0.41 2.38 4.94
#